data_AF-A0A2U1JXY9-F1
#
_entry.id   AF-A0A2U1JXY9-F1
#
_cell.length_a   1.000
_cell.length_b   1.000
_cell.length_c   1.000
_cell.angle_alpha   90.00
_cell.angle_beta   90.00
_cell.angle_gamma   90.00
#
_symmetry.space_group_name_H-M   'P 1'
#
loop_
_entity.id
_entity.type
_entity.pdbx_description
1 polymer ?
#
loop_
_entity_poly.entity_id
_entity_poly.type
_entity_poly.pdbx_seq_one_letter_code
_entity_poly.pdbx_strand_id
1 'polypeptide(L)'
;MNKVVYWIIWGFAAISVNVFVIPFATVTTEDSLLPVLLIILLCNLITVQLFVAALRENTQRFIIGIVIASVLVLSLFFVFQKIMIQLAIILLIISLLAGAILFIVEVFSKAWQNN
;
A
#
# COMPACT_ATOMS: atom_id res chain seq x y z
N MET A 1 -5.30 -9.36 18.43
CA MET A 1 -4.34 -8.24 18.55
C MET A 1 -5.05 -7.11 19.29
N ASN A 2 -4.40 -6.41 20.23
CA ASN A 2 -5.04 -5.28 20.93
C ASN A 2 -5.32 -4.14 19.92
N LYS A 3 -6.47 -3.46 20.04
CA LYS A 3 -6.90 -2.35 19.18
C LYS A 3 -5.82 -1.28 19.02
N VAL A 4 -5.11 -0.96 20.11
CA VAL A 4 -3.99 -0.03 20.12
C VAL A 4 -2.87 -0.46 19.16
N VAL A 5 -2.58 -1.76 19.07
CA VAL A 5 -1.52 -2.31 18.21
C VAL A 5 -1.88 -2.16 16.73
N TYR A 6 -3.15 -2.34 16.35
CA TYR A 6 -3.61 -2.08 14.97
C TYR A 6 -3.32 -0.65 14.54
N TRP A 7 -3.66 0.32 15.40
CA TRP A 7 -3.47 1.74 15.11
C TRP A 7 -1.99 2.12 15.01
N ILE A 8 -1.16 1.57 15.89
CA ILE A 8 0.29 1.79 15.86
C ILE A 8 0.87 1.25 14.54
N ILE A 9 0.57 0.01 14.18
CA ILE A 9 1.10 -0.61 12.96
C ILE A 9 0.59 0.11 11.71
N TRP A 10 -0.70 0.48 11.69
CA TRP A 10 -1.25 1.28 10.60
C TRP A 10 -0.53 2.63 10.45
N GLY A 11 -0.29 3.34 11.55
CA GLY A 11 0.44 4.61 11.54
C GLY A 11 1.87 4.46 11.00
N PHE A 12 2.59 3.42 11.43
CA PHE A 12 3.92 3.11 10.90
C PHE A 12 3.89 2.78 9.40
N ALA A 13 2.91 1.99 8.95
CA ALA A 13 2.76 1.68 7.53
C ALA A 13 2.46 2.94 6.71
N ALA A 14 1.57 3.80 7.19
CA ALA A 14 1.22 5.05 6.52
C ALA A 14 2.43 5.99 6.39
N ILE A 15 3.21 6.15 7.46
CA ILE A 15 4.45 6.96 7.44
C ILE A 15 5.45 6.35 6.47
N SER A 16 5.72 5.04 6.56
CA SER A 16 6.72 4.36 5.72
C SER A 16 6.38 4.49 4.24
N VAL A 17 5.13 4.23 3.86
CA VAL A 17 4.68 4.37 2.48
C VAL A 17 4.86 5.81 1.99
N ASN A 18 4.43 6.81 2.75
CA ASN A 18 4.55 8.21 2.32
C ASN A 18 6.01 8.70 2.23
N VAL A 19 6.89 8.28 3.15
CA VAL A 19 8.32 8.63 3.14
C VAL A 19 9.02 8.11 1.89
N PHE A 20 8.67 6.93 1.38
CA PHE A 20 9.29 6.36 0.18
C PHE A 20 8.60 6.77 -1.13
N VAL A 21 7.29 7.04 -1.09
CA VAL A 21 6.52 7.45 -2.26
C VAL A 21 6.89 8.85 -2.73
N ILE A 22 7.15 9.81 -1.83
CA ILE A 22 7.48 11.19 -2.21
C ILE A 22 8.80 11.27 -2.99
N PRO A 23 9.93 10.70 -2.53
CA PRO A 23 11.16 10.64 -3.31
C PRO A 23 10.97 9.89 -4.63
N PHE A 24 10.26 8.77 -4.63
CA PHE A 24 10.00 7.98 -5.84
C PHE A 24 9.23 8.80 -6.89
N ALA A 25 8.21 9.52 -6.46
CA ALA A 25 7.45 10.46 -7.28
C ALA A 25 8.37 11.53 -7.88
N THR A 26 9.23 12.16 -7.09
CA THR A 26 10.13 13.22 -7.57
C THR A 26 11.21 12.73 -8.54
N VAL A 27 11.65 11.47 -8.42
CA VAL A 27 12.68 10.87 -9.31
C VAL A 27 12.08 10.42 -10.65
N THR A 28 10.77 10.24 -10.74
CA THR A 28 10.09 9.74 -11.95
C THR A 28 9.44 10.85 -12.80
N THR A 29 9.49 12.12 -12.36
CA THR A 29 8.75 13.27 -12.94
C THR A 29 9.46 14.11 -14.00
N GLU A 30 10.34 13.57 -14.85
CA GLU A 30 10.95 14.44 -15.87
C GLU A 30 9.95 14.99 -16.90
N ASP A 31 8.82 14.31 -17.18
CA ASP A 31 7.93 14.72 -18.29
C ASP A 31 6.41 14.76 -17.99
N SER A 32 5.90 14.22 -16.88
CA SER A 32 4.44 14.27 -16.61
C SER A 32 4.04 14.06 -15.15
N LEU A 33 3.00 14.80 -14.71
CA LEU A 33 2.45 14.77 -13.34
C LEU A 33 1.44 13.63 -13.10
N LEU A 34 0.76 13.17 -14.15
CA LEU A 34 -0.30 12.15 -14.08
C LEU A 34 0.18 10.79 -13.53
N PRO A 35 1.32 10.21 -13.97
CA PRO A 35 1.78 8.90 -13.50
C PRO A 35 2.10 8.93 -11.99
N VAL A 36 2.63 10.06 -11.53
CA VAL A 36 2.99 10.26 -10.13
C VAL A 36 1.78 10.38 -9.23
N LEU A 37 0.76 11.14 -9.64
CA LEU A 37 -0.51 11.18 -8.92
C LEU A 37 -1.15 9.79 -8.83
N LEU A 38 -1.07 8.98 -9.89
CA LEU A 38 -1.57 7.62 -9.90
C LEU A 38 -0.80 6.72 -8.93
N ILE A 39 0.53 6.78 -8.91
CA ILE A 39 1.36 6.00 -7.98
C ILE A 39 1.08 6.41 -6.52
N ILE A 40 0.99 7.70 -6.23
CA ILE A 40 0.64 8.22 -4.90
C ILE A 40 -0.73 7.70 -4.48
N LEU A 41 -1.72 7.75 -5.36
CA LEU A 41 -3.07 7.26 -5.09
C LEU A 41 -3.06 5.76 -4.78
N LEU A 42 -2.38 4.96 -5.61
CA LEU A 42 -2.33 3.50 -5.45
C LEU A 42 -1.58 3.08 -4.18
N CYS A 43 -0.51 3.80 -3.81
CA CYS A 43 0.20 3.54 -2.56
C CYS A 43 -0.64 3.87 -1.33
N ASN A 44 -1.41 4.96 -1.39
CA ASN A 44 -2.35 5.31 -0.32
C ASN A 44 -3.56 4.37 -0.27
N LEU A 45 -3.87 3.64 -1.35
CA LEU A 45 -4.95 2.67 -1.34
C LEU A 45 -4.67 1.52 -0.35
N ILE A 46 -3.40 1.11 -0.22
CA ILE A 46 -2.96 0.08 0.74
C ILE A 46 -3.07 0.59 2.18
N THR A 47 -2.75 1.86 2.44
CA THR A 47 -2.87 2.44 3.79
C THR A 47 -4.33 2.60 4.20
N VAL A 48 -5.23 2.92 3.25
CA VAL A 48 -6.68 2.94 3.48
C VAL A 48 -7.22 1.52 3.69
N GLN A 49 -6.76 0.51 2.93
CA GLN A 49 -7.16 -0.88 3.18
C GLN A 49 -6.79 -1.34 4.60
N LEU A 50 -5.57 -1.04 5.06
CA LEU A 50 -5.13 -1.33 6.42
C LEU A 50 -5.97 -0.60 7.46
N PHE A 51 -6.36 0.66 7.21
CA PHE A 51 -7.26 1.42 8.06
C PHE A 51 -8.62 0.72 8.19
N VAL A 52 -9.22 0.31 7.07
CA VAL A 52 -10.53 -0.36 7.06
C VAL A 52 -10.44 -1.72 7.75
N ALA A 53 -9.37 -2.48 7.52
CA ALA A 53 -9.15 -3.77 8.17
C ALA A 53 -8.96 -3.62 9.70
N ALA A 54 -8.23 -2.59 10.15
CA ALA A 54 -8.07 -2.23 11.56
C ALA A 54 -9.41 -1.83 12.20
N LEU A 55 -10.21 -1.00 11.52
CA LEU A 55 -11.52 -0.56 12.01
C LEU A 55 -12.49 -1.73 12.19
N ARG A 56 -12.39 -2.74 11.33
CA ARG A 56 -13.22 -3.96 11.37
C ARG A 56 -12.63 -5.05 12.25
N GLU A 57 -11.48 -4.81 12.89
CA GLU A 57 -10.75 -5.77 13.72
C GLU A 57 -10.47 -7.11 12.98
N ASN A 58 -10.39 -7.06 11.64
CA ASN A 58 -10.18 -8.22 10.80
C ASN A 58 -8.68 -8.55 10.73
N THR A 59 -8.22 -9.33 11.72
CA THR A 59 -6.81 -9.71 11.89
C THR A 59 -6.22 -10.31 10.62
N GLN A 60 -6.96 -11.19 9.93
CA GLN A 60 -6.44 -11.90 8.76
C GLN A 60 -6.16 -10.94 7.61
N ARG A 61 -7.12 -10.08 7.26
CA ARG A 61 -6.94 -9.11 6.16
C ARG A 61 -5.97 -8.00 6.52
N PHE A 62 -5.87 -7.64 7.80
CA PHE A 62 -4.87 -6.70 8.28
C PHE A 62 -3.45 -7.23 8.08
N ILE A 63 -3.19 -8.50 8.44
CA ILE A 63 -1.88 -9.13 8.25
C ILE A 63 -1.52 -9.19 6.76
N ILE A 64 -2.47 -9.58 5.88
CA ILE A 64 -2.20 -9.62 4.44
C ILE A 64 -1.90 -8.21 3.91
N GLY A 65 -2.65 -7.20 4.37
CA GLY A 65 -2.37 -5.79 4.06
C GLY A 65 -0.96 -5.35 4.49
N ILE A 66 -0.49 -5.79 5.67
CA ILE A 66 0.86 -5.47 6.15
C ILE A 66 1.92 -6.10 5.24
N VAL A 67 1.73 -7.36 4.85
CA VAL A 67 2.66 -8.06 3.95
C VAL A 67 2.76 -7.31 2.64
N ILE A 68 1.62 -6.91 2.05
CA ILE A 68 1.59 -6.15 0.81
C ILE A 68 2.25 -4.78 0.98
N ALA A 69 1.96 -4.05 2.06
CA ALA A 69 2.59 -2.77 2.35
C ALA A 69 4.11 -2.90 2.53
N SER A 70 4.57 -3.99 3.14
CA SER A 70 6.00 -4.26 3.34
C SER A 70 6.70 -4.54 2.00
N VAL A 71 6.08 -5.36 1.15
CA VAL A 71 6.59 -5.62 -0.22
C VAL A 71 6.62 -4.33 -1.03
N LEU A 72 5.59 -3.48 -0.92
CA LEU A 72 5.56 -2.17 -1.58
C LEU A 72 6.74 -1.30 -1.15
N VAL A 73 6.94 -1.13 0.17
CA VAL A 73 8.02 -0.31 0.74
C VAL A 73 9.39 -0.84 0.31
N LEU A 74 9.61 -2.16 0.36
CA LEU A 74 10.85 -2.79 -0.09
C LEU A 74 11.10 -2.59 -1.60
N SER A 75 10.04 -2.68 -2.40
CA SER A 75 10.12 -2.48 -3.85
C SER A 75 10.49 -1.03 -4.17
N LEU A 76 9.83 -0.05 -3.52
CA LEU A 76 10.16 1.37 -3.66
C LEU A 76 11.61 1.65 -3.23
N PHE A 77 12.06 1.05 -2.14
CA PHE A 77 13.44 1.16 -1.67
C PHE A 77 14.45 0.63 -2.69
N PHE A 78 14.22 -0.54 -3.28
CA PHE A 78 15.11 -1.11 -4.29
C PHE A 78 15.15 -0.29 -5.59
N VAL A 79 14.01 0.24 -6.04
CA VAL A 79 14.01 1.17 -7.17
C VAL A 79 14.81 2.42 -6.85
N PHE A 80 14.63 2.99 -5.65
CA PHE A 80 15.36 4.18 -5.22
C PHE A 80 16.87 3.96 -5.16
N GLN A 81 17.31 2.83 -4.61
CA GLN A 81 18.74 2.45 -4.56
C GLN A 81 19.31 2.03 -5.92
N LYS A 82 18.47 1.93 -6.96
CA LYS A 82 18.83 1.42 -8.30
C LYS A 82 19.40 0.00 -8.27
N ILE A 83 18.97 -0.82 -7.30
CA ILE A 83 19.38 -2.22 -7.12
C ILE A 83 18.28 -3.13 -7.65
N MET A 84 18.62 -4.12 -8.49
CA MET A 84 17.66 -5.12 -8.99
C MET A 84 16.38 -4.50 -9.58
N ILE A 85 16.53 -3.41 -10.36
CA ILE A 85 15.41 -2.55 -10.80
C ILE A 85 14.28 -3.33 -11.46
N GLN A 86 14.57 -4.27 -12.36
CA GLN A 86 13.53 -5.08 -13.03
C GLN A 86 12.69 -5.88 -12.02
N LEU A 87 13.34 -6.54 -11.06
CA LEU A 87 12.64 -7.30 -10.03
C LEU A 87 11.83 -6.36 -9.12
N ALA A 88 12.40 -5.22 -8.74
CA ALA A 88 11.75 -4.22 -7.90
C ALA A 88 10.48 -3.66 -8.57
N ILE A 89 10.52 -3.37 -9.88
CA ILE A 89 9.35 -2.92 -10.63
C ILE A 89 8.26 -4.01 -10.68
N ILE A 90 8.64 -5.27 -10.91
CA ILE A 90 7.68 -6.39 -10.91
C ILE A 90 7.00 -6.52 -9.54
N LEU A 91 7.77 -6.51 -8.46
CA LEU A 91 7.24 -6.57 -7.09
C LEU A 91 6.36 -5.37 -6.77
N LEU A 92 6.74 -4.17 -7.24
CA LEU A 92 5.94 -2.96 -7.10
C LEU A 92 4.57 -3.15 -7.76
N ILE A 93 4.53 -3.57 -9.03
CA ILE A 93 3.27 -3.79 -9.76
C ILE A 93 2.41 -4.84 -9.05
N ILE A 94 2.99 -5.96 -8.64
CA ILE A 94 2.27 -7.02 -7.90
C ILE A 94 1.67 -6.46 -6.61
N SER A 95 2.44 -5.71 -5.83
CA SER A 95 1.98 -5.15 -4.56
C SER A 95 0.86 -4.12 -4.75
N LEU A 96 0.93 -3.28 -5.79
CA LEU A 96 -0.12 -2.32 -6.11
C LEU A 96 -1.42 -3.02 -6.53
N LEU A 97 -1.32 -4.03 -7.41
CA LEU A 97 -2.48 -4.82 -7.84
C LEU A 97 -3.10 -5.59 -6.66
N ALA A 98 -2.29 -6.26 -5.85
CA ALA A 98 -2.76 -6.99 -4.68
C ALA A 98 -3.44 -6.05 -3.67
N GLY A 99 -2.85 -4.87 -3.43
CA GLY A 99 -3.43 -3.83 -2.59
C GLY A 99 -4.78 -3.32 -3.10
N ALA A 100 -4.88 -3.07 -4.41
CA ALA A 100 -6.12 -2.67 -5.05
C ALA A 100 -7.23 -3.72 -4.94
N ILE A 101 -6.90 -4.98 -5.21
CA ILE A 101 -7.84 -6.10 -5.07
C ILE A 101 -8.31 -6.21 -3.62
N LEU A 102 -7.39 -6.15 -2.65
CA LEU A 102 -7.74 -6.26 -1.24
C LEU A 102 -8.62 -5.11 -0.78
N PHE A 103 -8.34 -3.89 -1.22
CA PHE A 103 -9.18 -2.73 -0.94
C PHE A 103 -10.60 -2.92 -1.50
N ILE A 104 -10.73 -3.35 -2.76
CA ILE A 104 -12.03 -3.64 -3.39
C ILE A 104 -12.76 -4.71 -2.57
N VAL A 105 -12.11 -5.84 -2.26
CA VAL A 105 -12.73 -6.90 -1.46
C VAL A 105 -13.15 -6.39 -0.07
N GLU A 106 -12.35 -5.55 0.58
CA GLU A 106 -12.66 -5.00 1.89
C GLU A 106 -13.88 -4.05 1.82
N VAL A 107 -13.91 -3.14 0.85
CA VAL A 107 -15.00 -2.17 0.69
C VAL A 107 -16.29 -2.86 0.25
N PHE A 108 -16.22 -3.71 -0.78
CA PHE A 108 -17.38 -4.35 -1.40
C PHE A 108 -17.88 -5.59 -0.64
N SER A 109 -17.10 -6.22 0.24
CA SER A 109 -17.66 -7.31 1.06
C SER A 109 -18.80 -6.85 1.98
N LYS A 110 -18.93 -5.53 2.24
CA LYS A 110 -20.09 -4.96 2.92
C LYS A 110 -21.28 -4.73 2.00
N ALA A 111 -21.07 -4.41 0.72
CA ALA A 111 -22.16 -4.23 -0.23
C ALA A 111 -22.97 -5.53 -0.44
N TRP A 112 -22.32 -6.68 -0.25
CA TRP A 112 -22.94 -7.99 -0.38
C TRP A 112 -23.55 -8.55 0.93
N GLN A 113 -23.14 -8.05 2.10
CA GLN A 113 -23.72 -8.48 3.41
C GLN A 113 -24.97 -7.68 3.83
N ASN A 114 -25.31 -6.62 3.11
CA ASN A 114 -26.48 -5.77 3.37
C ASN A 114 -27.64 -5.98 2.37
N ASN A 115 -27.55 -7.02 1.52
CA ASN A 115 -28.64 -7.52 0.66
C ASN A 115 -28.95 -8.97 1.04
#